data_AF-A0A6A4HXU5-F1
#
_entry.id   AF-A0A6A4HXU5-F1
#
_cell.length_a   1.000
_cell.length_b   1.000
_cell.length_c   1.000
_cell.angle_alpha   90.00
_cell.angle_beta   90.00
_cell.angle_gamma   90.00
#
_symmetry.space_group_name_H-M   'P 1'
#
loop_
_entity.id
_entity.type
_entity.pdbx_description
1 polymer ?
#
loop_
_entity_poly.entity_id
_entity_poly.type
_entity_poly.pdbx_seq_one_letter_code
_entity_poly.pdbx_strand_id
1 'polypeptide(L)' 'LQSVFPIINGQDVEVEATLHSGAQIVAMDLMVVIGLNLSWDPDFVITMQDVHGGLERTSGLVKNAPFRFGDITVYLQVEV' A
#
# COMPACT_ATOMS: atom_id res chain seq x y z
N LEU A 1 -10.48 13.93 1.16
CA LEU A 1 -9.90 12.58 1.39
C LEU A 1 -11.05 11.66 1.70
N GLN A 2 -11.15 10.53 1.01
CA GLN A 2 -12.22 9.55 1.20
C GLN A 2 -11.60 8.27 1.75
N SER A 3 -12.08 7.78 2.90
CA SER A 3 -11.68 6.46 3.38
C SER A 3 -12.34 5.36 2.55
N VAL A 4 -11.59 4.31 2.28
CA VAL A 4 -12.04 3.06 1.66
C VAL A 4 -11.55 1.91 2.53
N PHE A 5 -12.26 0.78 2.50
CA PHE A 5 -12.07 -0.31 3.45
C PHE A 5 -11.89 -1.64 2.71
N PRO A 6 -10.80 -1.83 1.95
CA PRO A 6 -10.56 -3.10 1.27
C PRO A 6 -10.25 -4.23 2.24
N ILE A 7 -10.65 -5.44 1.86
CA ILE A 7 -10.06 -6.68 2.38
C ILE A 7 -8.76 -6.94 1.62
N ILE A 8 -7.65 -7.02 2.33
CA ILE A 8 -6.32 -7.18 1.73
C ILE A 8 -5.79 -8.58 2.04
N ASN A 9 -5.16 -9.22 1.06
CA ASN A 9 -4.53 -10.54 1.22
C ASN A 9 -5.46 -11.64 1.76
N GLY A 10 -6.76 -11.53 1.47
CA GLY A 10 -7.77 -12.50 1.92
C GLY A 10 -8.03 -12.51 3.42
N GLN A 11 -7.60 -11.49 4.16
CA GLN A 11 -7.90 -11.35 5.59
C GLN A 11 -9.40 -11.08 5.81
N ASP A 12 -9.99 -11.61 6.87
CA ASP A 12 -11.41 -11.39 7.20
C ASP A 12 -11.69 -10.03 7.87
N VAL A 13 -10.73 -9.10 7.77
CA VAL A 13 -10.81 -7.76 8.36
C VAL A 13 -10.53 -6.71 7.29
N GLU A 14 -11.36 -5.68 7.26
CA GLU A 14 -11.14 -4.52 6.40
C GLU A 14 -10.01 -3.64 6.95
N VAL A 15 -9.19 -3.12 6.04
CA VAL A 15 -8.11 -2.19 6.36
C VAL A 15 -8.53 -0.80 5.94
N GLU A 16 -8.51 0.18 6.87
CA GLU A 16 -8.76 1.56 6.49
C GLU A 16 -7.63 2.07 5.58
N ALA A 17 -8.01 2.53 4.39
CA ALA A 17 -7.11 3.14 3.43
C ALA A 17 -7.67 4.48 2.96
N THR A 18 -6.78 5.40 2.61
CA THR A 18 -7.16 6.73 2.14
C THR A 18 -7.09 6.80 0.62
N LEU A 19 -8.21 7.09 -0.03
CA LEU A 19 -8.26 7.41 -1.46
C LEU A 19 -7.86 8.88 -1.66
N HIS A 20 -6.72 9.09 -2.30
CA HIS A 20 -6.17 10.40 -2.61
C HIS A 20 -5.84 10.51 -4.10
N SER A 21 -6.63 11.28 -4.86
CA SER A 21 -6.45 11.41 -6.32
C SER A 21 -5.16 12.13 -6.73
N GLY A 22 -4.53 12.87 -5.81
CA GLY A 22 -3.22 13.48 -6.04
C GLY A 22 -2.04 12.54 -5.78
N ALA A 23 -2.28 11.36 -5.21
CA ALA A 23 -1.22 10.38 -4.99
C ALA A 23 -0.91 9.64 -6.30
N GLN A 24 0.38 9.48 -6.61
CA GLN A 24 0.82 8.76 -7.80
C GLN A 24 1.10 7.27 -7.54
N ILE A 25 1.19 6.89 -6.27
CA ILE A 25 1.50 5.53 -5.81
C ILE A 25 0.50 5.09 -4.75
N VAL A 26 0.42 3.77 -4.55
CA VAL A 26 -0.20 3.18 -3.35
C VAL A 26 0.94 2.90 -2.39
N ALA A 27 0.84 3.43 -1.18
CA ALA A 27 1.82 3.20 -0.12
C ALA A 27 1.14 2.58 1.10
N MET A 28 1.87 1.75 1.84
CA MET A 28 1.39 1.09 3.05
C MET A 28 2.50 1.03 4.09
N ASP A 29 2.16 1.37 5.33
CA ASP A 29 3.10 1.28 6.45
C ASP A 29 3.63 -0.16 6.64
N LEU A 30 4.93 -0.28 6.94
CA LEU A 30 5.61 -1.56 7.12
C LEU A 30 4.94 -2.45 8.17
N MET A 31 4.40 -1.89 9.27
CA MET A 31 3.73 -2.69 10.29
C MET A 31 2.41 -3.28 9.78
N VAL A 32 1.72 -2.57 8.89
CA VAL A 32 0.50 -3.07 8.24
C VAL A 32 0.85 -4.19 7.25
N VAL A 33 1.91 -4.04 6.46
CA VAL A 33 2.41 -5.10 5.55
C VAL A 33 2.73 -6.38 6.32
N ILE A 34 3.44 -6.25 7.45
CA ILE A 34 3.76 -7.39 8.34
C ILE A 34 2.48 -8.00 8.92
N GLY A 35 1.56 -7.17 9.43
CA GLY A 35 0.30 -7.64 10.02
C GLY A 35 -0.61 -8.37 9.02
N LEU A 36 -0.56 -7.98 7.74
CA LEU A 36 -1.30 -8.62 6.65
C LEU A 36 -0.57 -9.83 6.04
N ASN A 37 0.62 -10.18 6.56
CA ASN A 37 1.46 -11.28 6.07
C ASN A 37 1.76 -11.14 4.56
N LEU A 38 2.06 -9.92 4.12
CA LEU A 38 2.47 -9.62 2.74
C LEU A 38 3.99 -9.68 2.63
N SER A 39 4.50 -10.32 1.57
CA SER A 39 5.91 -10.25 1.21
C SER A 39 6.18 -9.05 0.31
N TRP A 40 7.37 -8.45 0.45
CA TRP A 40 7.83 -7.37 -0.41
C TRP A 40 9.24 -7.66 -0.94
N ASP A 41 9.55 -7.05 -2.07
CA ASP A 41 10.87 -7.04 -2.69
C ASP A 41 11.67 -5.85 -2.13
N PRO A 42 12.69 -6.07 -1.29
CA PRO A 42 13.45 -4.98 -0.68
C PRO A 42 14.42 -4.29 -1.65
N ASP A 43 14.68 -4.89 -2.83
CA ASP A 43 15.58 -4.32 -3.82
C ASP A 43 14.85 -3.33 -4.75
N PHE A 44 13.52 -3.40 -4.81
CA PHE A 44 12.69 -2.45 -5.53
C PHE A 44 12.28 -1.30 -4.61
N VAL A 45 13.08 -0.23 -4.61
CA VAL A 45 12.82 0.97 -3.81
C VAL A 45 12.71 2.20 -4.69
N ILE A 46 11.84 3.12 -4.32
CA ILE A 46 11.73 4.44 -4.93
C ILE A 46 12.15 5.52 -3.95
N THR A 47 12.60 6.66 -4.47
CA THR A 47 12.86 7.85 -3.65
C THR A 47 11.62 8.75 -3.69
N MET A 48 11.07 9.04 -2.53
CA MET A 48 9.96 9.97 -2.34
C MET A 48 10.44 11.32 -1.84
N GLN A 49 9.76 12.38 -2.25
CA GLN A 49 9.97 13.72 -1.73
C GLN A 49 8.83 14.09 -0.78
N ASP A 50 9.16 14.45 0.45
CA ASP A 50 8.18 14.92 1.42
C ASP A 50 7.73 16.37 1.13
N VAL A 51 6.75 16.85 1.89
CA VAL A 51 6.19 18.21 1.75
C VAL A 51 7.19 19.33 2.08
N HIS A 52 8.31 19.00 2.71
CA HIS A 52 9.40 19.90 3.07
C HIS A 52 10.60 19.80 2.10
N GLY A 53 10.51 18.94 1.08
CA GLY A 53 11.58 18.68 0.12
C GLY A 53 12.65 17.70 0.58
N GLY A 54 12.45 17.02 1.71
CA GLY A 54 13.28 15.89 2.13
C GLY A 54 13.12 14.71 1.18
N LEU A 55 14.22 14.01 0.92
CA LEU A 55 14.22 12.79 0.11
C LEU A 55 14.36 11.57 1.02
N GLU A 56 13.37 10.70 1.00
CA GLU A 56 13.40 9.42 1.71
C GLU A 56 13.18 8.26 0.73
N ARG A 57 13.59 7.06 1.13
CA ARG A 57 13.42 5.84 0.33
C ARG A 57 12.37 4.94 0.94
N THR A 58 11.61 4.28 0.09
CA THR A 58 10.75 3.17 0.50
C THR A 58 11.59 1.98 0.96
N SER A 59 10.97 1.11 1.75
CA SER A 59 11.49 -0.16 2.27
C SER A 59 11.36 -1.30 1.27
N GLY A 60 10.58 -1.12 0.20
CA GLY A 60 10.48 -2.05 -0.92
C GLY A 60 9.11 -2.05 -1.57
N LEU A 61 8.83 -3.08 -2.38
CA LEU A 61 7.58 -3.21 -3.13
C LEU A 61 6.84 -4.52 -2.85
N VAL A 62 5.60 -4.45 -2.41
CA VAL A 62 4.66 -5.58 -2.45
C VAL A 62 4.10 -5.69 -3.86
N LYS A 63 4.38 -6.83 -4.51
CA LYS A 63 3.96 -7.07 -5.90
C LYS A 63 2.62 -7.77 -5.96
N ASN A 64 1.67 -7.18 -6.69
CA ASN A 64 0.34 -7.75 -6.94
C ASN A 64 -0.38 -8.17 -5.64
N ALA A 65 -0.42 -7.30 -4.64
CA ALA A 65 -1.25 -7.55 -3.46
C ALA A 65 -2.74 -7.51 -3.87
N PRO A 66 -3.56 -8.50 -3.49
CA PRO A 66 -4.98 -8.49 -3.79
C PRO A 66 -5.72 -7.59 -2.78
N PHE A 67 -6.44 -6.60 -3.31
CA PHE A 67 -7.32 -5.70 -2.58
C PHE A 67 -8.74 -5.95 -3.06
N ARG A 68 -9.61 -6.43 -2.18
CA ARG A 68 -11.00 -6.66 -2.49
C ARG A 68 -11.85 -5.51 -1.98
N PHE A 69 -12.51 -4.81 -2.89
CA PHE A 69 -13.47 -3.75 -2.64
C PHE A 69 -14.87 -4.26 -2.98
N GLY A 70 -15.66 -4.61 -1.97
CA GLY A 70 -16.91 -5.33 -2.17
C GLY A 70 -16.67 -6.66 -2.89
N ASP A 71 -17.23 -6.80 -4.10
CA ASP A 71 -17.13 -8.03 -4.90
C ASP A 71 -15.99 -8.01 -5.92
N ILE A 72 -15.22 -6.91 -6.02
CA ILE A 72 -14.16 -6.73 -7.01
C ILE A 72 -12.80 -6.83 -6.34
N THR A 73 -11.95 -7.73 -6.85
CA THR A 73 -10.54 -7.81 -6.45
C THR A 73 -9.66 -7.10 -7.47
N VAL A 74 -8.87 -6.13 -7.00
CA VAL A 74 -7.86 -5.41 -7.76
C VAL A 74 -6.48 -5.79 -7.23
N TYR A 75 -5.54 -6.08 -8.12
CA TYR A 75 -4.15 -6.37 -7.76
C TYR A 75 -3.33 -5.09 -7.85
N LEU A 76 -2.74 -4.66 -6.73
CA LEU A 76 -2.01 -3.39 -6.64
C LEU A 76 -0.51 -3.65 -6.38
N GLN A 77 0.31 -2.75 -6.93
CA GLN A 77 1.71 -2.59 -6.53
C GLN A 77 1.72 -1.61 -5.36
N VAL A 78 2.30 -2.02 -4.22
CA VAL A 78 2.27 -1.21 -2.99
C VAL A 78 3.68 -0.96 -2.50
N GLU A 79 4.05 0.31 -2.44
CA GLU A 79 5.32 0.77 -1.86
C GLU A 79 5.24 0.70 -0.33
N VAL A 80 6.29 0.18 0.31
CA VAL A 80 6.38 -0.03 1.76
C VAL A 80 7.27 1.00 2.42
#